data_AF-A0A822CGD7-F1
#
_entry.id   AF-A0A822CGD7-F1
#
_cell.length_a   1.000
_cell.length_b   1.000
_cell.length_c   1.000
_cell.angle_alpha   90.00
_cell.angle_beta   90.00
_cell.angle_gamma   90.00
#
_symmetry.space_group_name_H-M   'P 1'
#
loop_
_entity.id
_entity.type
_entity.pdbx_description
1 polymer ?
#
loop_
_entity_poly.entity_id
_entity_poly.type
_entity_poly.pdbx_seq_one_letter_code
_entity_poly.pdbx_strand_id
1 'polypeptide(L)'
;SSIAFLGFYHEQSRPDRDTYVTINQTNIESGHEHNFNKYRWGNTVYNQNTSYDFDSIMHYGSNYFSSNGQPTITPKVAGIRIGQREHLSPIDIAEIRSFYGCVD
;
A
#
# COMPACT_ATOMS: atom_id res chain seq x y z
N SER A 1 -0.75 12.28 14.40
CA SER A 1 0.71 12.14 14.16
C SER A 1 0.89 11.25 12.95
N SER A 2 1.28 11.84 11.82
CA SER A 2 1.07 11.26 10.48
C SER A 2 2.22 10.34 10.07
N ILE A 3 2.00 9.02 10.12
CA ILE A 3 2.89 7.98 9.58
C ILE A 3 3.17 8.16 8.07
N ALA A 4 2.33 8.93 7.36
CA ALA A 4 2.49 9.26 5.95
C ALA A 4 3.83 9.96 5.58
N PHE A 5 4.59 10.47 6.56
CA PHE A 5 5.88 11.14 6.32
C PHE A 5 7.12 10.24 6.47
N LEU A 6 6.95 8.97 6.89
CA LEU A 6 8.05 8.11 7.30
C LEU A 6 8.78 7.42 6.12
N GLY A 7 8.98 8.06 4.96
CA GLY A 7 9.76 7.47 3.86
C GLY A 7 9.23 6.14 3.29
N PHE A 8 8.12 5.60 3.81
CA PHE A 8 7.44 4.42 3.31
C PHE A 8 6.52 4.83 2.17
N TYR A 9 6.76 4.27 1.00
CA TYR A 9 5.83 4.34 -0.10
C TYR A 9 4.64 3.43 0.21
N HIS A 10 3.50 3.73 -0.42
CA HIS A 10 2.27 2.97 -0.16
C HIS A 10 2.41 1.48 -0.48
N GLU A 11 1.73 0.62 0.28
CA GLU A 11 1.82 -0.83 0.12
C GLU A 11 1.41 -1.30 -1.29
N GLN A 12 0.42 -0.63 -1.92
CA GLN A 12 0.05 -0.91 -3.31
C GLN A 12 1.11 -0.53 -4.34
N SER A 13 2.18 0.17 -3.95
CA SER A 13 3.29 0.54 -4.84
C SER A 13 4.44 -0.46 -4.78
N ARG A 14 4.33 -1.56 -4.02
CA ARG A 14 5.34 -2.63 -4.03
C ARG A 14 5.52 -3.24 -5.43
N PRO A 15 6.74 -3.68 -5.80
CA PRO A 15 6.97 -4.29 -7.12
C PRO A 15 6.23 -5.61 -7.32
N ASP A 16 5.97 -6.35 -6.22
CA ASP A 16 5.26 -7.63 -6.20
C ASP A 16 3.73 -7.50 -6.07
N ARG A 17 3.19 -6.28 -5.94
CA ARG A 17 1.75 -6.01 -5.68
C ARG A 17 0.79 -6.68 -6.66
N ASP A 18 1.20 -6.87 -7.92
CA ASP A 18 0.35 -7.51 -8.94
C ASP A 18 0.12 -9.01 -8.67
N THR A 19 0.81 -9.62 -7.69
CA THR A 19 0.51 -10.97 -7.21
C THR A 19 -0.72 -10.99 -6.29
N TYR A 20 -1.03 -9.84 -5.66
CA TYR A 20 -1.98 -9.73 -4.55
C TYR A 20 -3.21 -8.89 -4.90
N VAL A 21 -3.03 -7.84 -5.70
CA VAL A 21 -4.08 -6.91 -6.10
C VAL A 21 -4.07 -6.68 -7.62
N THR A 22 -5.19 -6.21 -8.15
CA THR A 22 -5.34 -5.73 -9.52
C THR A 22 -5.60 -4.23 -9.47
N ILE A 23 -4.88 -3.46 -10.29
CA ILE A 23 -5.14 -2.02 -10.50
C ILE A 23 -6.06 -1.85 -11.72
N ASN A 24 -7.26 -1.34 -11.50
CA ASN A 24 -8.26 -1.13 -12.55
C ASN A 24 -8.05 0.26 -13.18
N GLN A 25 -7.11 0.36 -14.13
CA GLN A 25 -6.67 1.65 -14.68
C GLN A 25 -7.81 2.47 -15.31
N THR A 26 -8.82 1.81 -15.88
CA THR A 26 -9.99 2.46 -16.48
C THR A 26 -10.87 3.22 -15.47
N ASN A 27 -10.75 2.89 -14.18
CA ASN A 27 -11.51 3.51 -13.11
C ASN A 27 -10.73 4.67 -12.46
N ILE A 28 -9.48 4.91 -12.85
CA ILE A 28 -8.64 5.96 -12.24
C ILE A 28 -9.02 7.32 -12.84
N GLU A 29 -9.06 8.34 -12.00
CA GLU A 29 -9.16 9.75 -12.41
C GLU A 29 -7.99 10.14 -13.31
N SER A 30 -8.28 10.78 -14.44
CA SER A 30 -7.24 11.20 -15.39
C SER A 30 -6.23 12.13 -14.72
N GLY A 31 -4.94 11.83 -14.89
CA GLY A 31 -3.83 12.56 -14.26
C GLY A 31 -3.38 11.97 -12.92
N HIS A 32 -4.13 11.04 -12.33
CA HIS A 32 -3.80 10.39 -11.05
C HIS A 32 -3.16 9.00 -11.20
N GLU A 33 -2.90 8.52 -12.41
CA GLU A 33 -2.37 7.19 -12.70
C GLU A 33 -1.00 6.96 -12.03
N HIS A 34 -0.20 8.02 -11.90
CA HIS A 34 1.10 7.99 -11.24
C HIS A 34 1.05 7.57 -9.77
N ASN A 35 -0.09 7.74 -9.09
CA ASN A 35 -0.29 7.30 -7.70
C ASN A 35 -0.31 5.76 -7.54
N PHE A 36 -0.41 5.04 -8.65
CA PHE A 36 -0.42 3.58 -8.71
C PHE A 36 0.86 3.01 -9.31
N ASN A 37 1.90 3.83 -9.47
CA ASN A 37 3.20 3.37 -9.92
C ASN A 37 3.80 2.35 -8.93
N LYS A 38 4.46 1.34 -9.49
CA LYS A 38 5.30 0.42 -8.70
C LYS A 38 6.71 0.99 -8.58
N TYR A 39 7.35 0.74 -7.45
CA TYR A 39 8.75 1.06 -7.25
C TYR A 39 9.59 -0.20 -7.12
N ARG A 40 10.90 -0.08 -7.34
CA ARG A 40 11.84 -1.19 -7.14
C ARG A 40 12.11 -1.39 -5.65
N TRP A 41 12.44 -2.62 -5.28
CA TRP A 41 13.02 -2.90 -3.97
C TRP A 41 14.29 -2.06 -3.75
N GLY A 42 14.46 -1.50 -2.56
CA GLY A 42 15.62 -0.68 -2.19
C GLY A 42 15.22 0.44 -1.24
N ASN A 43 15.84 1.61 -1.38
CA ASN A 43 15.65 2.76 -0.47
C ASN A 43 14.21 3.34 -0.47
N THR A 44 13.38 2.91 -1.41
CA THR A 44 12.06 3.45 -1.71
C THR A 44 10.97 2.49 -1.23
N VAL A 45 11.10 1.21 -1.54
CA VAL A 45 10.24 0.15 -1.01
C VAL A 45 11.17 -0.91 -0.45
N TYR A 46 11.12 -1.12 0.86
CA TYR A 46 12.00 -2.08 1.51
C TYR A 46 11.40 -3.48 1.44
N ASN A 47 12.16 -4.42 0.87
CA ASN A 47 11.86 -5.83 1.05
C ASN A 47 12.48 -6.29 2.37
N GLN A 48 11.72 -6.23 3.45
CA GLN A 48 12.16 -6.72 4.76
C GLN A 48 11.89 -8.23 4.95
N ASN A 49 11.77 -8.97 3.85
CA ASN A 49 11.20 -10.33 3.82
C ASN A 49 9.79 -10.40 4.44
N THR A 50 9.03 -9.30 4.38
CA THR A 50 7.65 -9.22 4.82
C THR A 50 6.70 -9.63 3.71
N SER A 51 5.62 -10.31 4.09
CA SER A 51 4.51 -10.60 3.16
C SER A 51 3.80 -9.32 2.77
N TYR A 52 2.99 -9.37 1.70
CA TYR A 52 2.14 -8.25 1.31
C TYR A 52 1.07 -7.99 2.35
N ASP A 53 0.98 -6.75 2.83
CA ASP A 53 0.14 -6.39 3.96
C ASP A 53 -1.11 -5.61 3.55
N PHE A 54 -2.20 -6.36 3.31
CA PHE A 54 -3.51 -5.76 3.01
C PHE A 54 -4.05 -4.85 4.13
N ASP A 55 -3.61 -5.08 5.37
CA ASP A 55 -4.03 -4.34 6.55
C ASP A 55 -3.09 -3.18 6.88
N SER A 56 -2.04 -2.94 6.07
CA SER A 56 -1.13 -1.82 6.29
C SER A 56 -1.88 -0.50 6.31
N ILE A 57 -1.57 0.35 7.28
CA ILE A 57 -2.11 1.71 7.34
C ILE A 57 -1.75 2.53 6.08
N MET A 58 -0.70 2.10 5.37
CA MET A 58 -0.18 2.74 4.15
C MET A 58 -0.82 2.20 2.87
N HIS A 59 -1.64 1.13 2.93
CA HIS A 59 -2.32 0.57 1.76
C HIS A 59 -3.49 1.46 1.34
N TYR A 60 -3.62 1.81 0.06
CA TYR A 60 -4.80 2.53 -0.45
C TYR A 60 -6.08 1.71 -0.33
N GLY A 61 -7.21 2.40 -0.09
CA GLY A 61 -8.53 1.79 -0.16
C GLY A 61 -8.95 1.52 -1.61
N SER A 62 -9.95 0.64 -1.78
CA SER A 62 -10.40 0.20 -3.10
C SER A 62 -10.80 1.31 -4.05
N ASN A 63 -11.33 2.44 -3.57
CA ASN A 63 -11.90 3.50 -4.41
C ASN A 63 -11.06 4.79 -4.44
N TYR A 64 -9.80 4.74 -4.00
CA TYR A 64 -8.91 5.89 -4.07
C TYR A 64 -8.73 6.35 -5.52
N PHE A 65 -8.86 7.66 -5.79
CA PHE A 65 -8.77 8.26 -7.13
C PHE A 65 -9.73 7.64 -8.15
N SER A 66 -10.92 7.22 -7.73
CA SER A 66 -11.92 6.61 -8.62
C SER A 66 -12.71 7.67 -9.37
N SER A 67 -12.71 7.60 -10.70
CA SER A 67 -13.45 8.52 -11.58
C SER A 67 -14.94 8.20 -11.70
N ASN A 68 -15.34 6.99 -11.32
CA ASN A 68 -16.67 6.44 -11.60
C ASN A 68 -17.29 5.70 -10.40
N GLY A 69 -16.69 5.81 -9.22
CA GLY A 69 -17.12 5.13 -7.99
C GLY A 69 -16.82 3.64 -7.96
N GLN A 70 -16.26 3.06 -9.04
CA GLN A 70 -15.82 1.66 -9.08
C GLN A 70 -14.42 1.51 -8.48
N PRO A 71 -14.06 0.30 -7.99
CA PRO A 71 -12.74 0.08 -7.41
C PRO A 71 -11.60 0.36 -8.38
N THR A 72 -10.62 1.16 -7.97
CA THR A 72 -9.31 1.29 -8.61
C THR A 72 -8.34 0.20 -8.16
N ILE A 73 -8.56 -0.40 -6.97
CA ILE A 73 -7.78 -1.52 -6.44
C ILE A 73 -8.72 -2.65 -6.00
N THR A 74 -8.49 -3.85 -6.54
CA THR A 74 -9.23 -5.06 -6.17
C THR A 74 -8.27 -6.15 -5.69
N PRO A 75 -8.40 -6.65 -4.44
CA PRO A 75 -7.69 -7.84 -3.99
C PRO A 75 -8.02 -9.06 -4.85
N LYS A 76 -7.02 -9.88 -5.16
CA LYS A 76 -7.21 -11.10 -5.96
C LYS A 76 -7.87 -12.22 -5.18
N VAL A 77 -7.81 -12.18 -3.86
CA VAL A 77 -8.51 -13.10 -2.96
C VAL A 77 -9.80 -12.44 -2.46
N ALA A 78 -10.93 -13.13 -2.64
CA ALA A 78 -12.23 -12.62 -2.22
C ALA A 78 -12.32 -12.46 -0.69
N GLY A 79 -13.03 -11.43 -0.23
CA GLY A 79 -13.26 -11.17 1.19
C GLY A 79 -12.17 -10.36 1.89
N ILE A 80 -11.03 -10.12 1.23
CA ILE A 80 -9.98 -9.24 1.76
C ILE A 80 -10.44 -7.77 1.69
N ARG A 81 -10.27 -7.06 2.81
CA ARG A 81 -10.51 -5.61 2.92
C ARG A 81 -9.16 -4.88 2.89
N ILE A 82 -9.14 -3.69 2.30
CA ILE A 82 -7.95 -2.85 2.18
C ILE A 82 -8.28 -1.39 2.53
N GLY A 83 -7.27 -0.64 2.96
CA GLY A 83 -7.40 0.81 3.15
C GLY A 83 -7.87 1.25 4.53
N GLN A 84 -7.70 0.42 5.56
CA GLN A 84 -7.96 0.83 6.94
C GLN A 84 -7.00 1.97 7.36
N ARG A 85 -7.46 2.83 8.29
CA ARG A 85 -6.71 3.98 8.79
C ARG A 85 -6.75 4.09 10.32
N GLU A 86 -7.14 3.02 11.00
CA GLU A 86 -7.43 3.01 12.43
C GLU A 86 -6.22 2.55 13.25
N HIS A 87 -5.40 1.63 12.71
CA HIS A 87 -4.30 1.02 13.44
C HIS A 87 -3.08 0.75 12.56
N LEU A 88 -1.95 0.50 13.21
CA LEU A 88 -0.77 -0.08 12.59
C LEU A 88 -0.90 -1.60 12.56
N SER A 89 -0.61 -2.23 11.43
CA SER A 89 -0.54 -3.68 11.38
C SER A 89 0.72 -4.19 12.12
N PRO A 90 0.79 -5.50 12.46
CA PRO A 90 2.03 -6.09 12.96
C PRO A 90 3.21 -5.95 11.99
N ILE A 91 2.96 -5.94 10.68
CA ILE A 91 3.99 -5.77 9.64
C ILE A 91 4.45 -4.31 9.61
N ASP A 92 3.54 -3.32 9.66
CA ASP A 92 3.89 -1.91 9.75
C ASP A 92 4.82 -1.66 10.96
N ILE A 93 4.48 -2.23 12.13
CA ILE A 93 5.27 -2.10 13.35
C ILE A 93 6.66 -2.72 13.17
N ALA A 94 6.75 -3.92 12.58
CA ALA A 94 8.02 -4.59 12.31
C ALA A 94 8.88 -3.76 11.35
N GLU A 95 8.28 -3.22 10.29
CA GLU A 95 8.98 -2.44 9.28
C GLU A 95 9.53 -1.12 9.83
N ILE A 96 8.74 -0.42 10.65
CA ILE A 96 9.15 0.80 11.35
C ILE A 96 10.32 0.51 12.30
N ARG A 97 10.23 -0.57 13.10
CA ARG A 97 11.29 -0.97 14.05
C ARG A 97 12.59 -1.30 13.34
N SER A 98 12.52 -1.99 12.20
CA SER A 98 13.72 -2.29 11.43
C SER A 98 14.35 -1.04 10.82
N PHE A 99 13.54 -0.04 10.44
CA PHE A 99 14.03 1.15 9.74
C PHE A 99 14.65 2.18 10.69
N TYR A 100 14.02 2.41 11.85
CA TYR A 100 14.45 3.41 12.82
C TYR A 100 15.31 2.86 13.96
N GLY A 101 15.53 1.53 13.99
CA GLY A 101 16.08 0.85 15.16
C GLY A 101 15.05 0.75 16.29
N CYS A 102 15.35 0.00 17.34
CA CYS A 102 14.50 0.01 18.55
C CYS A 102 14.38 1.46 19.04
N VAL A 103 13.16 2.01 18.98
CA VAL A 103 12.76 3.09 19.87
C VAL A 103 12.54 2.43 21.23
N ASP A 104 13.59 2.43 22.04
CA ASP A 104 13.49 2.20 23.47
C ASP A 104 12.61 3.28 24.13
#